data_AF-A0A928VRY3-F1
#
_entry.id   AF-A0A928VRY3-F1
#
_cell.length_a   1.000
_cell.length_b   1.000
_cell.length_c   1.000
_cell.angle_alpha   90.00
_cell.angle_beta   90.00
_cell.angle_gamma   90.00
#
_symmetry.space_group_name_H-M   'P 1'
#
loop_
_entity.id
_entity.type
_entity.pdbx_description
1 polymer ?
#
loop_
_entity_poly.entity_id
_entity_poly.type
_entity_poly.pdbx_seq_one_letter_code
_entity_poly.pdbx_strand_id
1 'polypeptide(L)'
;MIQQNDRTIPLGFWLLGVVLVIYVALCTGYRDNHWSTDAWEHHRVLKTLTEQLWNPGNPTYATDAPSARYSPYAIGWASLSRITGLDPYQTLSLAAIVNTILLITGVAALLKSFGEAPSALAGLIVMLGLYGGAPGHSNSYALSDLPWHQVNPSAFSFAITLFVWALFGRFGRKGWRDFSLPLMVVLCAIALLDHPLTGVLTQFGICLFAIAAKPPNRRRLIGGVFCLWVGVALLCSLWPWFSFIQAATTKLPFSINLGVSHKMLTQWCVPAVACGLFAFTYRERKMVRLFLLGGYVIYFAGLLVFILPPSMPGTSLLYRIPLSGLIFFHLALGVFIYRTGLLELRTWPRRLKTLVAGGRPQVPQAAIEVTMAIVLGYFLLPQFYTVLEEPHLARAYIAPLLGKENKQIDLKSRFDALLEPVGRRDVVLSDPQTMWPIPSSRGRIVYAIHPELFVPDRGEKYLDVETFFSIETSDTQRIELLEKHSVRWLVLNRNQLDESVFATLLVESAIVRRDNDFILMDAVTWREAKLPDDRK
;
A
#
# COMPACT_ATOMS: atom_id res chain seq x y z
N MET A 1 40.58 11.09 17.96
CA MET A 1 39.79 12.28 18.34
C MET A 1 38.68 12.54 17.31
N ILE A 2 37.76 11.58 17.12
CA ILE A 2 36.57 11.71 16.25
C ILE A 2 35.44 10.94 16.94
N GLN A 3 34.68 11.56 17.83
CA GLN A 3 33.55 10.87 18.47
C GLN A 3 32.38 11.77 18.93
N GLN A 4 32.26 12.98 18.39
CA GLN A 4 31.21 13.92 18.82
C GLN A 4 30.17 14.32 17.76
N ASN A 5 30.36 14.02 16.45
CA ASN A 5 29.39 14.42 15.40
C ASN A 5 28.40 13.32 14.95
N ASP A 6 28.47 12.12 15.52
CA ASP A 6 27.79 10.90 15.01
C ASP A 6 26.25 10.83 15.23
N ARG A 7 25.60 11.95 15.62
CA ARG A 7 24.17 11.98 15.97
C ARG A 7 23.30 12.84 15.05
N THR A 8 23.89 13.53 14.09
CA THR A 8 23.15 14.41 13.18
C THR A 8 22.69 13.64 11.95
N ILE A 9 21.50 13.98 11.47
CA ILE A 9 21.00 13.47 10.19
C ILE A 9 21.67 14.30 9.09
N PRO A 10 22.29 13.68 8.06
CA PRO A 10 22.96 14.43 7.00
C PRO A 10 22.01 15.37 6.26
N LEU A 11 22.50 16.55 5.84
CA LEU A 11 21.72 17.50 5.04
C LEU A 11 21.17 16.85 3.76
N GLY A 12 21.97 16.01 3.10
CA GLY A 12 21.55 15.30 1.89
C GLY A 12 20.32 14.40 2.08
N PHE A 13 20.10 13.86 3.29
CA PHE A 13 18.88 13.11 3.59
C PHE A 13 17.64 14.00 3.57
N TRP A 14 17.73 15.20 4.19
CA TRP A 14 16.61 16.14 4.20
C TRP A 14 16.34 16.73 2.82
N LEU A 15 17.39 17.02 2.04
CA LEU A 15 17.23 17.47 0.66
C LEU A 15 16.52 16.40 -0.19
N LEU A 16 16.95 15.14 -0.12
CA LEU A 16 16.25 14.05 -0.79
C LEU A 16 14.81 13.91 -0.29
N GLY A 17 14.58 14.00 1.02
CA GLY A 17 13.24 13.98 1.60
C GLY A 17 12.32 15.07 1.05
N VAL A 18 12.80 16.31 0.94
CA VAL A 18 12.05 17.43 0.33
C VAL A 18 11.75 17.15 -1.14
N VAL A 19 12.73 16.66 -1.90
CA VAL A 19 12.52 16.28 -3.31
C VAL A 19 11.43 15.23 -3.45
N LEU A 20 11.43 14.19 -2.59
CA LEU A 20 10.40 13.15 -2.61
C LEU A 20 9.02 13.68 -2.25
N VAL A 21 8.93 14.59 -1.27
CA VAL A 21 7.66 15.24 -0.89
C VAL A 21 7.11 16.06 -2.05
N ILE A 22 7.96 16.85 -2.73
CA ILE A 22 7.56 17.62 -3.91
C ILE A 22 7.12 16.68 -5.04
N TYR A 23 7.90 15.62 -5.30
CA TYR A 23 7.56 14.61 -6.31
C TYR A 23 6.19 13.97 -6.06
N VAL A 24 5.92 13.53 -4.82
CA VAL A 24 4.62 12.98 -4.43
C VAL A 24 3.51 14.02 -4.60
N ALA A 25 3.72 15.26 -4.12
CA ALA A 25 2.75 16.34 -4.23
C ALA A 25 2.36 16.63 -5.69
N LEU A 26 3.34 16.64 -6.60
CA LEU A 26 3.13 16.92 -8.02
C LEU A 26 2.44 15.78 -8.76
N CYS A 27 2.68 14.52 -8.37
CA CYS A 27 2.22 13.36 -9.14
C CYS A 27 0.97 12.69 -8.57
N THR A 28 0.68 12.84 -7.26
CA THR A 28 -0.45 12.14 -6.61
C THR A 28 -1.82 12.47 -7.22
N GLY A 29 -1.96 13.64 -7.85
CA GLY A 29 -3.18 14.05 -8.56
C GLY A 29 -3.49 13.23 -9.80
N TYR A 30 -2.49 12.57 -10.39
CA TYR A 30 -2.63 11.78 -11.63
C TYR A 30 -2.79 10.27 -11.37
N ARG A 31 -2.97 9.87 -10.11
CA ARG A 31 -3.10 8.46 -9.71
C ARG A 31 -4.31 7.76 -10.33
N ASP A 32 -5.31 8.51 -10.81
CA ASP A 32 -6.46 7.98 -11.53
C ASP A 32 -6.11 7.42 -12.91
N ASN A 33 -4.93 7.73 -13.45
CA ASN A 33 -4.40 7.09 -14.65
C ASN A 33 -4.01 5.62 -14.43
N HIS A 34 -4.06 5.14 -13.17
CA HIS A 34 -3.78 3.75 -12.81
C HIS A 34 -5.07 3.03 -12.41
N TRP A 35 -5.64 2.22 -13.31
CA TRP A 35 -6.92 1.53 -13.11
C TRP A 35 -6.97 0.67 -11.83
N SER A 36 -5.96 -0.16 -11.60
CA SER A 36 -5.94 -1.16 -10.54
C SER A 36 -5.42 -0.64 -9.20
N THR A 37 -5.40 0.68 -8.99
CA THR A 37 -4.92 1.25 -7.73
C THR A 37 -5.93 1.08 -6.60
N ASP A 38 -5.45 0.81 -5.39
CA ASP A 38 -6.26 0.77 -4.16
C ASP A 38 -6.80 2.16 -3.79
N ALA A 39 -6.24 3.23 -4.37
CA ALA A 39 -6.67 4.59 -4.11
C ALA A 39 -8.17 4.80 -4.40
N TRP A 40 -8.74 4.04 -5.35
CA TRP A 40 -10.19 4.05 -5.62
C TRP A 40 -11.03 3.57 -4.43
N GLU A 41 -10.54 2.60 -3.68
CA GLU A 41 -11.23 2.11 -2.48
C GLU A 41 -11.18 3.13 -1.35
N HIS A 42 -10.01 3.71 -1.13
CA HIS A 42 -9.83 4.70 -0.09
C HIS A 42 -10.59 5.98 -0.40
N HIS A 43 -10.69 6.34 -1.68
CA HIS A 43 -11.44 7.50 -2.12
C HIS A 43 -12.94 7.34 -1.91
N ARG A 44 -13.55 6.21 -2.32
CA ARG A 44 -15.00 5.97 -2.08
C ARG A 44 -15.36 5.92 -0.60
N VAL A 45 -14.46 5.39 0.24
CA VAL A 45 -14.60 5.38 1.70
C VAL A 45 -14.60 6.81 2.24
N LEU A 46 -13.60 7.60 1.84
CA LEU A 46 -13.44 8.98 2.28
C LEU A 46 -14.64 9.83 1.85
N LYS A 47 -15.11 9.65 0.62
CA LYS A 47 -16.31 10.30 0.08
C LYS A 47 -17.54 9.96 0.91
N THR A 48 -17.78 8.67 1.16
CA THR A 48 -18.95 8.20 1.93
C THR A 48 -18.96 8.77 3.35
N LEU A 49 -17.80 8.76 4.03
CA LEU A 49 -17.65 9.33 5.38
C LEU A 49 -17.73 10.86 5.40
N THR A 50 -17.23 11.52 4.35
CA THR A 50 -17.34 12.98 4.18
C THR A 50 -18.79 13.39 4.03
N GLU A 51 -19.63 12.57 3.39
CA GLU A 51 -21.07 12.81 3.29
C GLU A 51 -21.79 12.50 4.62
N GLN A 52 -21.50 11.34 5.23
CA GLN A 52 -22.17 10.88 6.45
C GLN A 52 -21.21 10.10 7.37
N LEU A 53 -20.80 10.71 8.48
CA LEU A 53 -19.72 10.17 9.32
C LEU A 53 -20.14 8.98 10.22
N TRP A 54 -21.30 9.05 10.87
CA TRP A 54 -21.67 8.13 11.95
C TRP A 54 -22.45 6.89 11.52
N ASN A 55 -23.20 6.99 10.43
CA ASN A 55 -23.92 5.85 9.84
C ASN A 55 -23.78 5.86 8.31
N PRO A 56 -22.56 5.68 7.78
CA PRO A 56 -22.25 5.81 6.35
C PRO A 56 -22.86 4.70 5.47
N GLY A 57 -23.36 3.59 6.04
CA GLY A 57 -23.64 2.36 5.30
C GLY A 57 -22.37 1.75 4.70
N ASN A 58 -22.48 0.99 3.62
CA ASN A 58 -21.32 0.47 2.89
C ASN A 58 -20.86 1.45 1.80
N PRO A 59 -19.54 1.68 1.63
CA PRO A 59 -19.02 2.63 0.63
C PRO A 59 -18.94 1.99 -0.77
N THR A 60 -19.06 0.67 -0.87
CA THR A 60 -18.86 -0.12 -2.08
C THR A 60 -20.20 -0.67 -2.59
N TYR A 61 -20.99 -1.25 -1.70
CA TYR A 61 -22.26 -1.90 -1.99
C TYR A 61 -23.46 -1.08 -1.53
N ALA A 62 -24.63 -1.28 -2.14
CA ALA A 62 -25.87 -0.61 -1.73
C ALA A 62 -26.51 -1.28 -0.50
N THR A 63 -25.76 -1.44 0.58
CA THR A 63 -26.20 -2.08 1.82
C THR A 63 -25.88 -1.23 3.04
N ASP A 64 -26.53 -1.51 4.17
CA ASP A 64 -26.23 -0.85 5.44
C ASP A 64 -25.12 -1.56 6.24
N ALA A 65 -24.50 -2.60 5.66
CA ALA A 65 -23.36 -3.27 6.28
C ALA A 65 -22.16 -2.30 6.43
N PRO A 66 -21.42 -2.35 7.54
CA PRO A 66 -20.24 -1.50 7.71
C PRO A 66 -19.12 -1.91 6.75
N SER A 67 -18.02 -1.15 6.74
CA SER A 67 -16.79 -1.52 6.05
C SER A 67 -15.61 -1.54 7.02
N ALA A 68 -14.76 -2.55 6.90
CA ALA A 68 -13.49 -2.62 7.63
C ALA A 68 -12.51 -1.50 7.21
N ARG A 69 -12.82 -0.78 6.12
CA ARG A 69 -12.05 0.38 5.64
C ARG A 69 -12.38 1.67 6.40
N TYR A 70 -13.40 1.68 7.28
CA TYR A 70 -13.69 2.79 8.19
C TYR A 70 -12.71 2.82 9.35
N SER A 71 -11.44 3.07 9.04
CA SER A 71 -10.32 3.07 9.96
C SER A 71 -10.04 4.47 10.55
N PRO A 72 -9.25 4.59 11.62
CA PRO A 72 -8.86 5.89 12.18
C PRO A 72 -8.30 6.87 11.15
N TYR A 73 -7.48 6.40 10.21
CA TYR A 73 -6.97 7.18 9.08
C TYR A 73 -8.12 7.74 8.21
N ALA A 74 -9.04 6.88 7.77
CA ALA A 74 -10.16 7.30 6.94
C ALA A 74 -11.08 8.30 7.67
N ILE A 75 -11.36 8.07 8.96
CA ILE A 75 -12.16 8.97 9.80
C ILE A 75 -11.47 10.33 9.98
N GLY A 76 -10.16 10.33 10.23
CA GLY A 76 -9.38 11.56 10.40
C GLY A 76 -9.41 12.43 9.13
N TRP A 77 -9.14 11.84 7.98
CA TRP A 77 -9.17 12.56 6.70
C TRP A 77 -10.60 12.97 6.30
N ALA A 78 -11.62 12.14 6.56
CA ALA A 78 -13.00 12.49 6.26
C ALA A 78 -13.45 13.68 7.09
N SER A 79 -13.06 13.70 8.37
CA SER A 79 -13.34 14.82 9.28
C SER A 79 -12.65 16.10 8.81
N LEU A 80 -11.39 16.01 8.39
CA LEU A 80 -10.67 17.17 7.83
C LEU A 80 -11.35 17.70 6.56
N SER A 81 -11.67 16.80 5.63
CA SER A 81 -12.42 17.10 4.39
C SER A 81 -13.72 17.85 4.71
N ARG A 82 -14.52 17.34 5.66
CA ARG A 82 -15.77 17.98 6.12
C ARG A 82 -15.57 19.37 6.73
N ILE A 83 -14.53 19.55 7.54
CA ILE A 83 -14.27 20.82 8.24
C ILE A 83 -13.75 21.88 7.28
N THR A 84 -12.91 21.47 6.33
CA THR A 84 -12.23 22.40 5.40
C THR A 84 -13.00 22.64 4.11
N GLY A 85 -13.94 21.76 3.76
CA GLY A 85 -14.62 21.76 2.45
C GLY A 85 -13.74 21.26 1.31
N LEU A 86 -12.55 20.71 1.60
CA LEU A 86 -11.69 20.11 0.58
C LEU A 86 -12.38 18.90 -0.05
N ASP A 87 -12.23 18.75 -1.37
CA ASP A 87 -12.74 17.57 -2.07
C ASP A 87 -12.04 16.29 -1.55
N PRO A 88 -12.75 15.16 -1.37
CA PRO A 88 -12.15 13.91 -0.92
C PRO A 88 -10.97 13.43 -1.78
N TYR A 89 -10.99 13.64 -3.10
CA TYR A 89 -9.88 13.26 -3.98
C TYR A 89 -8.63 14.10 -3.68
N GLN A 90 -8.79 15.40 -3.46
CA GLN A 90 -7.70 16.30 -3.05
C GLN A 90 -7.22 16.00 -1.63
N THR A 91 -8.12 15.63 -0.73
CA THR A 91 -7.79 15.26 0.65
C THR A 91 -6.88 14.03 0.69
N LEU A 92 -7.09 13.03 -0.18
CA LEU A 92 -6.15 11.91 -0.31
C LEU A 92 -4.78 12.34 -0.83
N SER A 93 -4.72 13.29 -1.77
CA SER A 93 -3.45 13.86 -2.23
C SER A 93 -2.70 14.56 -1.10
N LEU A 94 -3.40 15.31 -0.25
CA LEU A 94 -2.82 15.89 0.97
C LEU A 94 -2.33 14.79 1.93
N ALA A 95 -3.09 13.71 2.06
CA ALA A 95 -2.70 12.56 2.88
C ALA A 95 -1.41 11.91 2.40
N ALA A 96 -1.20 11.78 1.08
CA ALA A 96 0.06 11.28 0.52
C ALA A 96 1.27 12.15 0.87
N ILE A 97 1.11 13.47 0.83
CA ILE A 97 2.15 14.43 1.22
C ILE A 97 2.50 14.23 2.70
N VAL A 98 1.49 14.19 3.57
CA VAL A 98 1.68 14.01 5.02
C VAL A 98 2.31 12.65 5.33
N ASN A 99 1.85 11.58 4.70
CA ASN A 99 2.41 10.24 4.88
C ASN A 99 3.88 10.17 4.43
N THR A 100 4.24 10.86 3.35
CA THR A 100 5.63 10.95 2.88
C THR A 100 6.50 11.71 3.90
N ILE A 101 6.02 12.83 4.45
CA ILE A 101 6.74 13.56 5.51
C ILE A 101 6.93 12.67 6.74
N LEU A 102 5.89 11.94 7.16
CA LEU A 102 5.94 11.03 8.30
C LEU A 102 6.90 9.86 8.04
N LEU A 103 6.96 9.33 6.82
CA LEU A 103 7.92 8.29 6.43
C LEU A 103 9.35 8.81 6.59
N ILE A 104 9.69 9.96 6.01
CA ILE A 104 11.03 10.55 6.07
C ILE A 104 11.42 10.86 7.52
N THR A 105 10.57 11.55 8.26
CA THR A 105 10.84 11.88 9.66
C THR A 105 10.88 10.66 10.57
N GLY A 106 10.08 9.62 10.28
CA GLY A 106 10.07 8.33 10.97
C GLY A 106 11.37 7.55 10.77
N VAL A 107 11.89 7.49 9.53
CA VAL A 107 13.21 6.88 9.23
C VAL A 107 14.32 7.59 10.01
N ALA A 108 14.32 8.92 10.01
CA ALA A 108 15.28 9.71 10.77
C ALA A 108 15.20 9.45 12.29
N ALA A 109 13.98 9.42 12.84
CA ALA A 109 13.74 9.14 14.25
C ALA A 109 14.23 7.73 14.65
N LEU A 110 13.93 6.73 13.82
CA LEU A 110 14.35 5.35 14.04
C LEU A 110 15.86 5.22 14.01
N LEU A 111 16.53 5.70 12.96
CA LEU A 111 18.00 5.65 12.85
C LEU A 111 18.69 6.38 13.99
N LYS A 112 18.19 7.57 14.38
CA LYS A 112 18.69 8.31 15.54
C LYS A 112 18.53 7.51 16.84
N SER A 113 17.43 6.77 17.00
CA SER A 113 17.19 5.93 18.18
C SER A 113 18.20 4.78 18.35
N PHE A 114 18.81 4.34 17.25
CA PHE A 114 19.87 3.32 17.18
C PHE A 114 21.29 3.90 17.10
N GLY A 115 21.45 5.22 16.98
CA GLY A 115 22.76 5.86 16.80
C GLY A 115 23.35 5.68 15.40
N GLU A 116 22.50 5.50 14.40
CA GLU A 116 22.88 5.37 12.98
C GLU A 116 22.32 6.54 12.16
N ALA A 117 22.15 7.72 12.77
CA ALA A 117 21.69 8.93 12.07
C ALA A 117 22.53 9.26 10.82
N PRO A 118 23.87 9.09 10.80
CA PRO A 118 24.67 9.36 9.61
C PRO A 118 24.36 8.46 8.40
N SER A 119 23.79 7.26 8.61
CA SER A 119 23.44 6.35 7.51
C SER A 119 22.07 6.64 6.88
N ALA A 120 21.39 7.72 7.27
CA ALA A 120 20.02 8.00 6.84
C ALA A 120 19.87 8.18 5.33
N LEU A 121 20.78 8.91 4.68
CA LEU A 121 20.73 9.08 3.23
C LEU A 121 20.89 7.75 2.50
N ALA A 122 21.87 6.95 2.88
CA ALA A 122 22.10 5.63 2.30
C ALA A 122 20.91 4.69 2.55
N GLY A 123 20.35 4.68 3.75
CA GLY A 123 19.15 3.90 4.08
C GLY A 123 17.95 4.29 3.23
N LEU A 124 17.71 5.59 3.04
CA LEU A 124 16.62 6.06 2.19
C LEU A 124 16.82 5.69 0.71
N ILE A 125 18.03 5.81 0.18
CA ILE A 125 18.32 5.39 -1.21
C ILE A 125 18.08 3.89 -1.40
N VAL A 126 18.54 3.06 -0.46
CA VAL A 126 18.29 1.62 -0.50
C VAL A 126 16.80 1.32 -0.39
N MET A 127 16.11 2.04 0.49
CA MET A 127 14.67 1.90 0.63
C MET A 127 13.96 2.15 -0.70
N LEU A 128 14.29 3.22 -1.42
CA LEU A 128 13.64 3.55 -2.69
C LEU A 128 14.04 2.59 -3.83
N GLY A 129 15.27 2.08 -3.82
CA GLY A 129 15.87 1.46 -4.99
C GLY A 129 15.97 -0.06 -4.98
N LEU A 130 16.08 -0.71 -3.82
CA LEU A 130 16.53 -2.09 -3.75
C LEU A 130 15.38 -3.11 -3.76
N TYR A 131 14.67 -3.15 -4.87
CA TYR A 131 13.63 -4.15 -5.16
C TYR A 131 13.95 -4.88 -6.46
N GLY A 132 13.49 -6.12 -6.64
CA GLY A 132 13.60 -6.79 -7.96
C GLY A 132 12.78 -6.17 -9.09
N GLY A 133 12.03 -5.13 -8.76
CA GLY A 133 11.06 -4.39 -9.56
C GLY A 133 10.10 -3.70 -8.60
N ALA A 134 9.52 -2.56 -8.99
CA ALA A 134 8.56 -1.84 -8.15
C ALA A 134 7.37 -2.76 -7.80
N PRO A 135 7.13 -3.06 -6.50
CA PRO A 135 6.16 -4.07 -6.11
C PRO A 135 4.71 -3.76 -6.49
N GLY A 136 4.31 -2.48 -6.59
CA GLY A 136 2.92 -2.15 -6.85
C GLY A 136 1.98 -2.55 -5.69
N HIS A 137 2.50 -2.73 -4.46
CA HIS A 137 1.76 -3.39 -3.37
C HIS A 137 1.95 -2.68 -2.01
N SER A 138 1.05 -2.96 -1.06
CA SER A 138 1.04 -2.32 0.26
C SER A 138 2.40 -2.44 0.98
N ASN A 139 2.82 -1.37 1.65
CA ASN A 139 4.15 -1.20 2.27
C ASN A 139 5.34 -1.12 1.31
N SER A 140 5.10 -1.00 0.00
CA SER A 140 6.13 -0.54 -0.93
C SER A 140 6.45 0.94 -0.69
N TYR A 141 7.72 1.27 -0.85
CA TYR A 141 8.23 2.63 -0.90
C TYR A 141 9.26 2.75 -2.04
N ALA A 142 9.10 1.91 -3.08
CA ALA A 142 9.83 2.04 -4.33
C ALA A 142 9.57 3.43 -4.95
N LEU A 143 10.56 3.98 -5.64
CA LEU A 143 10.50 5.33 -6.18
C LEU A 143 9.29 5.55 -7.11
N SER A 144 8.97 4.59 -7.97
CA SER A 144 7.82 4.65 -8.89
C SER A 144 6.47 4.36 -8.22
N ASP A 145 6.48 3.78 -7.02
CA ASP A 145 5.26 3.45 -6.26
C ASP A 145 4.79 4.65 -5.41
N LEU A 146 5.71 5.52 -5.00
CA LEU A 146 5.45 6.56 -3.99
C LEU A 146 4.19 7.42 -4.25
N PRO A 147 4.00 8.09 -5.42
CA PRO A 147 2.92 9.08 -5.53
C PRO A 147 1.51 8.52 -5.39
N TRP A 148 1.31 7.28 -5.81
CA TRP A 148 0.00 6.64 -5.83
C TRP A 148 -0.21 5.68 -4.66
N HIS A 149 0.84 5.15 -4.02
CA HIS A 149 0.71 4.38 -2.77
C HIS A 149 0.62 5.23 -1.52
N GLN A 150 1.23 6.42 -1.49
CA GLN A 150 1.30 7.20 -0.26
C GLN A 150 -0.09 7.69 0.21
N VAL A 151 -1.12 7.65 -0.63
CA VAL A 151 -2.51 7.93 -0.23
C VAL A 151 -3.11 6.84 0.67
N ASN A 152 -2.50 5.65 0.72
CA ASN A 152 -3.08 4.47 1.35
C ASN A 152 -2.87 4.46 2.89
N PRO A 153 -3.82 3.92 3.67
CA PRO A 153 -3.66 3.71 5.12
C PRO A 153 -2.42 2.89 5.48
N SER A 154 -2.00 1.96 4.62
CA SER A 154 -0.77 1.17 4.85
C SER A 154 0.48 2.05 4.93
N ALA A 155 0.57 3.11 4.11
CA ALA A 155 1.71 4.03 4.11
C ALA A 155 1.77 4.82 5.43
N PHE A 156 0.61 5.30 5.92
CA PHE A 156 0.48 5.94 7.22
C PHE A 156 0.86 5.00 8.37
N SER A 157 0.29 3.80 8.42
CA SER A 157 0.63 2.78 9.43
C SER A 157 2.10 2.41 9.41
N PHE A 158 2.72 2.37 8.23
CA PHE A 158 4.14 2.09 8.10
C PHE A 158 5.00 3.22 8.69
N ALA A 159 4.65 4.48 8.44
CA ALA A 159 5.34 5.60 9.08
C ALA A 159 5.18 5.57 10.61
N ILE A 160 3.97 5.28 11.11
CA ILE A 160 3.70 5.08 12.54
C ILE A 160 4.60 3.96 13.12
N THR A 161 4.78 2.86 12.38
CA THR A 161 5.62 1.74 12.80
C THR A 161 7.03 2.21 13.18
N LEU A 162 7.63 3.08 12.36
CA LEU A 162 8.98 3.60 12.58
C LEU A 162 9.06 4.45 13.86
N PHE A 163 8.04 5.29 14.10
CA PHE A 163 7.94 6.08 15.32
C PHE A 163 7.73 5.21 16.56
N VAL A 164 6.84 4.23 16.49
CA VAL A 164 6.59 3.28 17.58
C VAL A 164 7.86 2.54 17.94
N TRP A 165 8.63 2.07 16.96
CA TRP A 165 9.92 1.42 17.17
C TRP A 165 10.95 2.35 17.84
N ALA A 166 11.01 3.61 17.43
CA ALA A 166 11.88 4.61 18.06
C ALA A 166 11.44 4.93 19.51
N LEU A 167 10.14 5.05 19.76
CA LEU A 167 9.53 5.26 21.08
C LEU A 167 9.74 4.06 21.99
N PHE A 168 9.68 2.83 21.47
CA PHE A 168 9.94 1.63 22.24
C PHE A 168 11.39 1.56 22.71
N GLY A 169 12.33 1.95 21.84
CA GLY A 169 13.73 2.13 22.22
C GLY A 169 13.92 3.19 23.31
N ARG A 170 13.12 4.28 23.28
CA ARG A 170 13.12 5.32 24.33
C ARG A 170 12.54 4.79 25.65
N PHE A 171 11.42 4.08 25.62
CA PHE A 171 10.81 3.43 26.78
C PHE A 171 11.82 2.47 27.46
N GLY A 172 12.58 1.70 26.68
CA GLY A 172 13.64 0.85 27.24
C GLY A 172 14.71 1.61 28.03
N ARG A 173 15.02 2.85 27.63
CA ARG A 173 15.99 3.71 28.33
C ARG A 173 15.39 4.43 29.54
N LYS A 174 14.18 5.00 29.42
CA LYS A 174 13.56 5.86 30.44
C LYS A 174 12.62 5.13 31.41
N GLY A 175 12.11 3.96 31.03
CA GLY A 175 11.24 3.12 31.84
C GLY A 175 9.81 3.63 31.98
N TRP A 176 9.10 3.13 33.00
CA TRP A 176 7.65 3.30 33.23
C TRP A 176 7.19 4.74 33.48
N ARG A 177 8.09 5.65 33.84
CA ARG A 177 7.77 7.07 34.05
C ARG A 177 7.69 7.88 32.75
N ASP A 178 8.03 7.29 31.61
CA ASP A 178 8.00 7.98 30.31
C ASP A 178 6.65 7.76 29.61
N PHE A 179 6.10 8.84 29.03
CA PHE A 179 4.83 8.84 28.31
C PHE A 179 4.84 8.06 26.99
N SER A 180 5.96 7.43 26.59
CA SER A 180 6.00 6.63 25.37
C SER A 180 5.00 5.47 25.39
N LEU A 181 4.75 4.83 26.54
CA LEU A 181 3.89 3.64 26.56
C LEU A 181 2.42 3.93 26.20
N PRO A 182 1.72 4.89 26.85
CA PRO A 182 0.36 5.26 26.42
C PRO A 182 0.30 5.74 24.97
N LEU A 183 1.27 6.53 24.52
CA LEU A 183 1.33 6.97 23.12
C LEU A 183 1.50 5.79 22.15
N MET A 184 2.38 4.83 22.47
CA MET A 184 2.56 3.62 21.66
C MET A 184 1.30 2.76 21.63
N VAL A 185 0.53 2.68 22.73
CA VAL A 185 -0.76 1.97 22.77
C VAL A 185 -1.70 2.55 21.71
N VAL A 186 -1.88 3.87 21.72
CA VAL A 186 -2.76 4.56 20.75
C VAL A 186 -2.24 4.35 19.32
N LEU A 187 -0.96 4.58 19.08
CA LEU A 187 -0.35 4.44 17.75
C LEU A 187 -0.41 3.00 17.21
N CYS A 188 -0.22 1.99 18.07
CA CYS A 188 -0.33 0.59 17.67
C CYS A 188 -1.78 0.20 17.35
N ALA A 189 -2.75 0.71 18.11
CA ALA A 189 -4.16 0.48 17.83
C ALA A 189 -4.56 1.11 16.49
N ILE A 190 -4.12 2.36 16.23
CA ILE A 190 -4.30 3.04 14.94
C ILE A 190 -3.69 2.20 13.81
N ALA A 191 -2.42 1.80 13.91
CA ALA A 191 -1.75 1.03 12.87
C ALA A 191 -2.46 -0.32 12.58
N LEU A 192 -3.00 -0.97 13.61
CA LEU A 192 -3.70 -2.25 13.49
C LEU A 192 -5.10 -2.09 12.88
N LEU A 193 -5.84 -1.04 13.24
CA LEU A 193 -7.16 -0.73 12.67
C LEU A 193 -7.06 -0.21 11.22
N ASP A 194 -6.02 0.58 10.91
CA ASP A 194 -5.77 1.14 9.58
C ASP A 194 -5.29 0.09 8.59
N HIS A 195 -4.34 -0.75 9.02
CA HIS A 195 -3.77 -1.76 8.15
C HIS A 195 -3.23 -2.95 8.98
N PRO A 196 -4.05 -4.00 9.20
CA PRO A 196 -3.73 -5.09 10.11
C PRO A 196 -2.36 -5.74 9.86
N LEU A 197 -1.97 -5.93 8.60
CA LEU A 197 -0.67 -6.48 8.22
C LEU A 197 0.49 -5.63 8.77
N THR A 198 0.40 -4.30 8.65
CA THR A 198 1.43 -3.37 9.14
C THR A 198 1.39 -3.22 10.65
N GLY A 199 0.19 -3.31 11.25
CA GLY A 199 0.03 -3.44 12.70
C GLY A 199 0.76 -4.67 13.26
N VAL A 200 0.64 -5.82 12.60
CA VAL A 200 1.37 -7.05 13.00
C VAL A 200 2.88 -6.90 12.82
N LEU A 201 3.35 -6.30 11.71
CA LEU A 201 4.77 -5.96 11.54
C LEU A 201 5.28 -5.08 12.70
N THR A 202 4.49 -4.10 13.12
CA THR A 202 4.82 -3.22 14.25
C THR A 202 5.07 -4.04 15.50
N GLN A 203 4.15 -4.96 15.83
CA GLN A 203 4.27 -5.84 17.00
C GLN A 203 5.47 -6.77 16.91
N PHE A 204 5.74 -7.32 15.72
CA PHE A 204 6.91 -8.16 15.49
C PHE A 204 8.21 -7.43 15.84
N GLY A 205 8.39 -6.18 15.37
CA GLY A 205 9.57 -5.39 15.69
C GLY A 205 9.71 -5.07 17.19
N ILE A 206 8.59 -4.78 17.88
CA ILE A 206 8.58 -4.55 19.34
C ILE A 206 9.05 -5.83 20.08
N CYS A 207 8.49 -6.98 19.73
CA CYS A 207 8.89 -8.27 20.31
C CYS A 207 10.38 -8.57 20.07
N LEU A 208 10.84 -8.37 18.83
CA LEU A 208 12.24 -8.55 18.46
C LEU A 208 13.17 -7.69 19.33
N PHE A 209 12.82 -6.41 19.55
CA PHE A 209 13.61 -5.51 20.37
C PHE A 209 13.57 -5.87 21.86
N ALA A 210 12.42 -6.34 22.37
CA ALA A 210 12.28 -6.78 23.75
C ALA A 210 13.12 -8.02 24.04
N ILE A 211 13.03 -9.05 23.18
CA ILE A 211 13.77 -10.32 23.31
C ILE A 211 15.27 -10.07 23.24
N ALA A 212 15.72 -9.24 22.30
CA ALA A 212 17.13 -8.97 22.10
C ALA A 212 17.74 -7.99 23.12
N ALA A 213 16.94 -7.42 24.03
CA ALA A 213 17.45 -6.56 25.09
C ALA A 213 18.25 -7.36 26.13
N LYS A 214 19.22 -6.69 26.77
CA LYS A 214 19.99 -7.25 27.89
C LYS A 214 19.24 -7.07 29.22
N PRO A 215 19.38 -7.98 30.20
CA PRO A 215 18.91 -7.76 31.57
C PRO A 215 19.57 -6.51 32.21
N PRO A 216 18.88 -5.75 33.08
CA PRO A 216 17.48 -5.92 33.52
C PRO A 216 16.44 -5.31 32.56
N ASN A 217 16.86 -4.57 31.54
CA ASN A 217 15.96 -3.88 30.60
C ASN A 217 15.00 -4.84 29.88
N ARG A 218 15.43 -6.09 29.62
CA ARG A 218 14.58 -7.13 29.03
C ARG A 218 13.26 -7.33 29.78
N ARG A 219 13.31 -7.51 31.11
CA ARG A 219 12.09 -7.76 31.93
C ARG A 219 11.12 -6.58 31.83
N ARG A 220 11.65 -5.36 31.87
CA ARG A 220 10.87 -4.13 31.72
C ARG A 220 10.21 -4.03 30.35
N LEU A 221 10.94 -4.32 29.29
CA LEU A 221 10.43 -4.28 27.92
C LEU A 221 9.36 -5.36 27.70
N ILE A 222 9.55 -6.57 28.22
CA ILE A 222 8.54 -7.64 28.16
C ILE A 222 7.26 -7.23 28.91
N GLY A 223 7.38 -6.68 30.12
CA GLY A 223 6.23 -6.13 30.86
C GLY A 223 5.52 -5.01 30.08
N GLY A 224 6.30 -4.12 29.45
CA GLY A 224 5.77 -3.07 28.58
C GLY A 224 5.02 -3.61 27.35
N VAL A 225 5.51 -4.69 26.72
CA VAL A 225 4.83 -5.37 25.61
C VAL A 225 3.47 -5.91 26.05
N PHE A 226 3.40 -6.54 27.23
CA PHE A 226 2.12 -7.05 27.76
C PHE A 226 1.12 -5.92 27.98
N CYS A 227 1.51 -4.83 28.67
CA CYS A 227 0.65 -3.67 28.87
C CYS A 227 0.22 -3.03 27.54
N LEU A 228 1.13 -2.97 26.57
CA LEU A 228 0.85 -2.47 25.23
C LEU A 228 -0.27 -3.29 24.58
N TRP A 229 -0.15 -4.62 24.57
CA TRP A 229 -1.14 -5.50 23.94
C TRP A 229 -2.52 -5.43 24.59
N VAL A 230 -2.59 -5.37 25.92
CA VAL A 230 -3.87 -5.17 26.63
C VAL A 230 -4.51 -3.85 26.22
N GLY A 231 -3.74 -2.76 26.19
CA GLY A 231 -4.23 -1.45 25.77
C GLY A 231 -4.69 -1.42 24.31
N VAL A 232 -3.92 -2.03 23.41
CA VAL A 232 -4.25 -2.10 21.97
C VAL A 232 -5.53 -2.92 21.76
N ALA A 233 -5.64 -4.09 22.39
CA ALA A 233 -6.84 -4.92 22.28
C ALA A 233 -8.08 -4.18 22.78
N LEU A 234 -7.97 -3.44 23.90
CA LEU A 234 -9.05 -2.61 24.42
C LEU A 234 -9.46 -1.52 23.42
N LEU A 235 -8.51 -0.72 22.94
CA LEU A 235 -8.81 0.38 22.00
C LEU A 235 -9.39 -0.12 20.68
N CYS A 236 -8.87 -1.22 20.13
CA CYS A 236 -9.43 -1.81 18.91
C CYS A 236 -10.85 -2.34 19.14
N SER A 237 -11.13 -2.94 20.30
CA SER A 237 -12.46 -3.45 20.63
C SER A 237 -13.51 -2.34 20.84
N LEU A 238 -13.06 -1.13 21.18
CA LEU A 238 -13.90 0.05 21.37
C LEU A 238 -14.12 0.84 20.06
N TRP A 239 -13.59 0.39 18.92
CA TRP A 239 -13.74 1.09 17.64
C TRP A 239 -15.20 1.05 17.16
N PRO A 240 -15.88 2.19 16.94
CA PRO A 240 -17.34 2.20 16.78
C PRO A 240 -17.83 2.00 15.34
N TRP A 241 -16.97 2.16 14.33
CA TRP A 241 -17.39 2.07 12.92
C TRP A 241 -17.53 0.65 12.39
N PHE A 242 -16.88 -0.32 13.03
CA PHE A 242 -17.04 -1.74 12.75
C PHE A 242 -16.55 -2.56 13.95
N SER A 243 -17.08 -3.78 14.11
CA SER A 243 -16.63 -4.68 15.17
C SER A 243 -15.26 -5.29 14.85
N PHE A 244 -14.22 -4.88 15.59
CA PHE A 244 -12.88 -5.45 15.46
C PHE A 244 -12.84 -6.95 15.77
N ILE A 245 -13.60 -7.40 16.79
CA ILE A 245 -13.65 -8.81 17.17
C ILE A 245 -14.28 -9.64 16.05
N GLN A 246 -15.37 -9.14 15.45
CA GLN A 246 -15.97 -9.78 14.28
C GLN A 246 -14.98 -9.78 13.11
N ALA A 247 -14.29 -8.68 12.88
CA ALA A 247 -13.31 -8.58 11.81
C ALA A 247 -12.16 -9.60 11.96
N ALA A 248 -11.68 -9.80 13.20
CA ALA A 248 -10.61 -10.73 13.50
C ALA A 248 -11.04 -12.21 13.45
N THR A 249 -12.32 -12.51 13.68
CA THR A 249 -12.85 -13.89 13.72
C THR A 249 -13.53 -14.32 12.43
N THR A 250 -13.91 -13.38 11.57
CA THR A 250 -14.57 -13.68 10.30
C THR A 250 -13.58 -14.36 9.34
N LYS A 251 -13.92 -15.58 8.94
CA LYS A 251 -13.20 -16.30 7.88
C LYS A 251 -13.64 -15.76 6.54
N LEU A 252 -12.79 -14.94 5.92
CA LEU A 252 -12.98 -14.64 4.50
C LEU A 252 -12.69 -15.91 3.69
N PRO A 253 -13.51 -16.25 2.68
CA PRO A 253 -13.12 -17.18 1.63
C PRO A 253 -12.02 -16.51 0.79
N PHE A 254 -10.83 -16.39 1.36
CA PHE A 254 -9.70 -15.74 0.74
C PHE A 254 -8.99 -16.76 -0.14
N SER A 255 -9.09 -16.60 -1.45
CA SER A 255 -8.14 -17.23 -2.36
C SER A 255 -6.79 -16.53 -2.17
N ILE A 256 -5.86 -17.22 -1.50
CA ILE A 256 -4.47 -16.75 -1.42
C ILE A 256 -3.94 -16.67 -2.85
N ASN A 257 -3.62 -15.46 -3.31
CA ASN A 257 -2.96 -15.30 -4.60
C ASN A 257 -1.49 -15.70 -4.45
N LEU A 258 -1.23 -17.00 -4.63
CA LEU A 258 0.11 -17.58 -4.57
C LEU A 258 1.06 -16.97 -5.60
N GLY A 259 0.54 -16.48 -6.73
CA GLY A 259 1.33 -15.76 -7.74
C GLY A 259 1.97 -14.49 -7.19
N VAL A 260 1.24 -13.71 -6.40
CA VAL A 260 1.78 -12.52 -5.73
C VAL A 260 2.81 -12.91 -4.67
N SER A 261 2.57 -13.96 -3.87
CA SER A 261 3.57 -14.48 -2.91
C SER A 261 4.85 -14.93 -3.61
N HIS A 262 4.71 -15.63 -4.74
CA HIS A 262 5.83 -16.09 -5.54
C HIS A 262 6.64 -14.90 -6.06
N LYS A 263 6.02 -13.91 -6.71
CA LYS A 263 6.70 -12.68 -7.15
C LYS A 263 7.37 -11.95 -5.99
N MET A 264 6.69 -11.83 -4.84
CA MET A 264 7.24 -11.18 -3.66
C MET A 264 8.52 -11.84 -3.18
N LEU A 265 8.50 -13.17 -3.01
CA LEU A 265 9.63 -13.91 -2.44
C LEU A 265 10.76 -14.13 -3.44
N THR A 266 10.47 -14.27 -4.74
CA THR A 266 11.48 -14.63 -5.76
C THR A 266 11.97 -13.46 -6.60
N GLN A 267 11.22 -12.35 -6.63
CA GLN A 267 11.58 -11.17 -7.43
C GLN A 267 11.75 -9.96 -6.51
N TRP A 268 10.68 -9.49 -5.87
CA TRP A 268 10.70 -8.21 -5.17
C TRP A 268 11.68 -8.18 -3.99
N CYS A 269 11.67 -9.21 -3.15
CA CYS A 269 12.48 -9.23 -1.92
C CYS A 269 13.91 -9.73 -2.11
N VAL A 270 14.18 -10.52 -3.16
CA VAL A 270 15.47 -11.21 -3.32
C VAL A 270 16.67 -10.29 -3.31
N PRO A 271 16.69 -9.11 -3.99
CA PRO A 271 17.86 -8.26 -3.99
C PRO A 271 18.27 -7.80 -2.59
N ALA A 272 17.31 -7.37 -1.78
CA ALA A 272 17.56 -6.95 -0.41
C ALA A 272 17.97 -8.11 0.51
N VAL A 273 17.35 -9.28 0.35
CA VAL A 273 17.66 -10.49 1.14
C VAL A 273 19.08 -11.01 0.83
N ALA A 274 19.43 -11.08 -0.45
CA ALA A 274 20.75 -11.52 -0.91
C ALA A 274 21.83 -10.52 -0.49
N CYS A 275 21.61 -9.22 -0.71
CA CYS A 275 22.55 -8.19 -0.29
C CYS A 275 22.65 -8.09 1.24
N GLY A 276 21.64 -8.54 2.00
CA GLY A 276 21.67 -8.60 3.46
C GLY A 276 22.90 -9.33 4.01
N LEU A 277 23.46 -10.29 3.26
CA LEU A 277 24.71 -10.98 3.59
C LEU A 277 25.92 -10.03 3.59
N PHE A 278 25.93 -9.00 2.73
CA PHE A 278 26.98 -7.97 2.73
C PHE A 278 26.93 -7.13 3.99
N ALA A 279 25.73 -6.76 4.45
CA ALA A 279 25.56 -6.02 5.69
C ALA A 279 26.03 -6.81 6.93
N PHE A 280 26.06 -8.15 6.86
CA PHE A 280 26.56 -8.99 7.95
C PHE A 280 28.03 -8.71 8.34
N THR A 281 28.81 -8.12 7.43
CA THR A 281 30.18 -7.65 7.71
C THR A 281 30.24 -6.58 8.82
N TYR A 282 29.12 -5.91 9.12
CA TYR A 282 28.96 -4.92 10.19
C TYR A 282 28.05 -5.42 11.34
N ARG A 283 28.02 -6.73 11.60
CA ARG A 283 27.18 -7.36 12.64
C ARG A 283 27.48 -6.89 14.07
N GLU A 284 28.62 -6.24 14.31
CA GLU A 284 28.94 -5.60 15.59
C GLU A 284 28.02 -4.41 15.89
N ARG A 285 27.44 -3.79 14.85
CA ARG A 285 26.43 -2.75 15.00
C ARG A 285 25.12 -3.38 15.45
N LYS A 286 24.57 -2.89 16.56
CA LYS A 286 23.32 -3.40 17.15
C LYS A 286 22.17 -3.40 16.15
N MET A 287 22.01 -2.31 15.38
CA MET A 287 20.93 -2.20 14.41
C MET A 287 21.05 -3.26 13.32
N VAL A 288 22.21 -3.38 12.68
CA VAL A 288 22.49 -4.38 11.62
C VAL A 288 22.15 -5.78 12.09
N ARG A 289 22.65 -6.22 13.25
CA ARG A 289 22.38 -7.57 13.77
C ARG A 289 20.89 -7.81 14.00
N LEU A 290 20.19 -6.87 14.64
CA LEU A 290 18.77 -7.02 14.94
C LEU A 290 17.92 -7.01 13.69
N PHE A 291 18.24 -6.11 12.76
CA PHE A 291 17.48 -5.92 11.56
C PHE A 291 17.69 -7.11 10.61
N LEU A 292 18.92 -7.59 10.40
CA LEU A 292 19.14 -8.82 9.62
C LEU A 292 18.39 -10.01 10.23
N LEU A 293 18.44 -10.19 11.56
CA LEU A 293 17.68 -11.25 12.23
C LEU A 293 16.17 -11.13 11.95
N GLY A 294 15.59 -9.94 12.14
CA GLY A 294 14.17 -9.69 11.90
C GLY A 294 13.77 -9.91 10.44
N GLY A 295 14.57 -9.41 9.50
CA GLY A 295 14.35 -9.56 8.07
C GLY A 295 14.37 -11.01 7.62
N TYR A 296 15.38 -11.78 8.03
CA TYR A 296 15.46 -13.21 7.69
C TYR A 296 14.32 -14.01 8.33
N VAL A 297 13.98 -13.77 9.60
CA VAL A 297 12.85 -14.45 10.26
C VAL A 297 11.54 -14.20 9.50
N ILE A 298 11.25 -12.95 9.13
CA ILE A 298 10.05 -12.61 8.34
C ILE A 298 10.08 -13.27 6.96
N TYR A 299 11.21 -13.20 6.27
CA TYR A 299 11.35 -13.77 4.93
C TYR A 299 11.13 -15.29 4.93
N PHE A 300 11.78 -16.01 5.84
CA PHE A 300 11.63 -17.46 5.99
C PHE A 300 10.24 -17.85 6.50
N ALA A 301 9.62 -17.04 7.37
CA ALA A 301 8.23 -17.25 7.74
C ALA A 301 7.28 -17.13 6.53
N GLY A 302 7.57 -16.21 5.60
CA GLY A 302 6.83 -16.10 4.34
C GLY A 302 6.94 -17.33 3.45
N LEU A 303 8.09 -18.02 3.43
CA LEU A 303 8.25 -19.26 2.65
C LEU A 303 7.35 -20.39 3.16
N LEU A 304 6.92 -20.35 4.42
CA LEU A 304 6.01 -21.36 4.98
C LEU A 304 4.64 -21.35 4.30
N VAL A 305 4.24 -20.28 3.60
CA VAL A 305 2.97 -20.25 2.83
C VAL A 305 2.88 -21.33 1.78
N PHE A 306 4.00 -21.77 1.21
CA PHE A 306 4.01 -22.82 0.20
C PHE A 306 3.91 -24.23 0.79
N ILE A 307 4.01 -24.36 2.11
CA ILE A 307 3.99 -25.65 2.82
C ILE A 307 2.71 -25.77 3.65
N LEU A 308 2.26 -24.67 4.25
CA LEU A 308 1.10 -24.65 5.12
C LEU A 308 -0.21 -24.68 4.31
N PRO A 309 -1.22 -25.42 4.78
CA PRO A 309 -2.55 -25.37 4.17
C PRO A 309 -3.08 -23.93 4.10
N PRO A 310 -3.71 -23.52 2.98
CA PRO A 310 -4.37 -22.21 2.88
C PRO A 310 -5.45 -21.99 3.96
N SER A 311 -6.03 -23.07 4.47
CA SER A 311 -7.03 -23.08 5.55
C SER A 311 -6.46 -22.86 6.95
N MET A 312 -5.14 -22.93 7.12
CA MET A 312 -4.51 -22.76 8.43
C MET A 312 -4.57 -21.28 8.86
N PRO A 313 -4.96 -20.99 10.12
CA PRO A 313 -4.96 -19.63 10.64
C PRO A 313 -3.58 -18.98 10.52
N GLY A 314 -3.53 -17.77 9.97
CA GLY A 314 -2.28 -17.02 9.80
C GLY A 314 -1.55 -17.23 8.47
N THR A 315 -1.94 -18.21 7.65
CA THR A 315 -1.35 -18.39 6.30
C THR A 315 -1.57 -17.15 5.42
N SER A 316 -2.72 -16.46 5.55
CA SER A 316 -3.00 -15.20 4.86
C SER A 316 -2.07 -14.05 5.27
N LEU A 317 -1.63 -14.01 6.53
CA LEU A 317 -0.67 -13.03 7.03
C LEU A 317 0.73 -13.33 6.49
N LEU A 318 1.15 -14.60 6.55
CA LEU A 318 2.46 -15.05 6.08
C LEU A 318 2.67 -14.76 4.58
N TYR A 319 1.59 -14.74 3.79
CA TYR A 319 1.64 -14.48 2.35
C TYR A 319 2.10 -13.06 1.98
N ARG A 320 1.86 -12.06 2.85
CA ARG A 320 2.16 -10.64 2.56
C ARG A 320 3.27 -10.02 3.41
N ILE A 321 3.63 -10.66 4.52
CA ILE A 321 4.58 -10.07 5.47
C ILE A 321 6.01 -9.87 4.93
N PRO A 322 6.56 -10.67 3.97
CA PRO A 322 7.93 -10.48 3.48
C PRO A 322 8.22 -9.10 2.91
N LEU A 323 7.31 -8.55 2.09
CA LEU A 323 7.48 -7.22 1.50
C LEU A 323 7.57 -6.14 2.58
N SER A 324 6.68 -6.19 3.56
CA SER A 324 6.69 -5.25 4.69
C SER A 324 7.95 -5.38 5.56
N GLY A 325 8.53 -6.59 5.62
CA GLY A 325 9.78 -6.88 6.31
C GLY A 325 11.04 -6.36 5.61
N LEU A 326 10.97 -5.90 4.35
CA LEU A 326 12.14 -5.41 3.62
C LEU A 326 12.85 -4.23 4.29
N ILE A 327 12.12 -3.44 5.07
CA ILE A 327 12.70 -2.34 5.85
C ILE A 327 13.84 -2.80 6.76
N PHE A 328 13.76 -4.03 7.24
CA PHE A 328 14.81 -4.62 8.05
C PHE A 328 16.12 -4.75 7.24
N PHE A 329 16.06 -5.34 6.04
CA PHE A 329 17.23 -5.43 5.17
C PHE A 329 17.70 -4.06 4.69
N HIS A 330 16.77 -3.18 4.27
CA HIS A 330 17.10 -1.88 3.71
C HIS A 330 17.86 -0.98 4.69
N LEU A 331 17.45 -0.91 5.95
CA LEU A 331 18.17 -0.08 6.93
C LEU A 331 19.51 -0.71 7.34
N ALA A 332 19.61 -2.05 7.42
CA ALA A 332 20.90 -2.71 7.66
C ALA A 332 21.90 -2.46 6.51
N LEU A 333 21.43 -2.51 5.27
CA LEU A 333 22.19 -2.19 4.07
C LEU A 333 22.54 -0.71 3.97
N GLY A 334 21.67 0.19 4.41
CA GLY A 334 21.97 1.61 4.54
C GLY A 334 23.18 1.87 5.44
N VAL A 335 23.27 1.16 6.57
CA VAL A 335 24.45 1.21 7.46
C VAL A 335 25.70 0.71 6.73
N PHE A 336 25.62 -0.42 6.02
CA PHE A 336 26.73 -0.96 5.23
C PHE A 336 27.24 0.03 4.18
N ILE A 337 26.34 0.60 3.37
CA ILE A 337 26.67 1.56 2.30
C ILE A 337 27.32 2.82 2.88
N TYR A 338 26.80 3.32 4.00
CA TYR A 338 27.39 4.48 4.68
C TYR A 338 28.80 4.17 5.21
N ARG A 339 28.96 3.04 5.92
CA ARG A 339 30.23 2.70 6.59
C ARG A 339 31.35 2.35 5.62
N THR A 340 31.02 1.78 4.48
CA THR A 340 31.98 1.54 3.40
C THR A 340 32.32 2.82 2.64
N GLY A 341 31.52 3.88 2.76
CA GLY A 341 31.65 5.11 1.99
C GLY A 341 31.27 4.89 0.51
N LEU A 342 30.34 3.98 0.21
CA LEU A 342 30.05 3.55 -1.17
C LEU A 342 29.56 4.71 -2.05
N LEU A 343 28.81 5.64 -1.47
CA LEU A 343 28.29 6.83 -2.15
C LEU A 343 29.32 7.96 -2.28
N GLU A 344 30.52 7.82 -1.70
CA GLU A 344 31.55 8.86 -1.77
C GLU A 344 32.47 8.66 -2.98
N LEU A 345 32.43 9.56 -3.96
CA LEU A 345 33.25 9.44 -5.20
C LEU A 345 34.76 9.23 -4.92
N ARG A 346 35.30 9.86 -3.87
CA ARG A 346 36.73 9.75 -3.48
C ARG A 346 37.19 8.35 -3.11
N THR A 347 36.27 7.45 -2.75
CA THR A 347 36.62 6.08 -2.32
C THR A 347 36.80 5.11 -3.49
N TRP A 348 36.25 5.44 -4.67
CA TRP A 348 36.21 4.57 -5.83
C TRP A 348 37.57 4.25 -6.48
N PRO A 349 38.49 5.21 -6.68
CA PRO A 349 39.80 4.91 -7.29
C PRO A 349 40.56 3.83 -6.53
N ARG A 350 40.50 3.86 -5.18
CA ARG A 350 41.14 2.85 -4.33
C ARG A 350 40.47 1.48 -4.44
N ARG A 351 39.13 1.43 -4.50
CA ARG A 351 38.38 0.17 -4.67
C ARG A 351 38.73 -0.50 -5.99
N LEU A 352 38.67 0.25 -7.09
CA LEU A 352 38.98 -0.25 -8.43
C LEU A 352 40.43 -0.71 -8.54
N LYS A 353 41.39 0.08 -8.01
CA LYS A 353 42.80 -0.33 -7.97
C LYS A 353 43.00 -1.62 -7.16
N THR A 354 42.25 -1.81 -6.06
CA THR A 354 42.33 -3.02 -5.23
C THR A 354 41.83 -4.25 -5.99
N LEU A 355 40.75 -4.12 -6.78
CA LEU A 355 40.24 -5.20 -7.62
C LEU A 355 41.21 -5.58 -8.75
N VAL A 356 41.79 -4.59 -9.43
CA VAL A 356 42.72 -4.81 -10.55
C VAL A 356 44.05 -5.40 -10.08
N ALA A 357 44.58 -4.96 -8.94
CA ALA A 357 45.91 -5.37 -8.49
C ALA A 357 46.03 -6.86 -8.10
N GLY A 358 44.91 -7.55 -7.84
CA GLY A 358 44.89 -8.95 -7.42
C GLY A 358 45.64 -9.23 -6.10
N GLY A 359 45.50 -10.44 -5.55
CA GLY A 359 46.37 -10.95 -4.47
C GLY A 359 46.36 -10.22 -3.12
N ARG A 360 45.50 -9.21 -2.92
CA ARG A 360 45.41 -8.44 -1.67
C ARG A 360 44.30 -8.99 -0.74
N PRO A 361 44.50 -9.01 0.59
CA PRO A 361 43.47 -9.40 1.55
C PRO A 361 42.17 -8.57 1.45
N GLN A 362 42.24 -7.36 0.89
CA GLN A 362 41.09 -6.45 0.75
C GLN A 362 40.24 -6.71 -0.51
N VAL A 363 40.65 -7.62 -1.41
CA VAL A 363 39.91 -7.91 -2.65
C VAL A 363 38.47 -8.35 -2.41
N PRO A 364 38.15 -9.28 -1.47
CA PRO A 364 36.77 -9.72 -1.25
C PRO A 364 35.85 -8.57 -0.83
N GLN A 365 36.32 -7.69 0.05
CA GLN A 365 35.56 -6.53 0.50
C GLN A 365 35.31 -5.54 -0.66
N ALA A 366 36.33 -5.24 -1.46
CA ALA A 366 36.17 -4.40 -2.64
C ALA A 366 35.19 -5.00 -3.66
N ALA A 367 35.20 -6.33 -3.83
CA ALA A 367 34.26 -7.04 -4.71
C ALA A 367 32.82 -6.93 -4.21
N ILE A 368 32.59 -7.12 -2.90
CA ILE A 368 31.28 -6.94 -2.28
C ILE A 368 30.77 -5.50 -2.47
N GLU A 369 31.61 -4.50 -2.24
CA GLU A 369 31.26 -3.08 -2.38
C GLU A 369 30.87 -2.72 -3.82
N VAL A 370 31.68 -3.14 -4.80
CA VAL A 370 31.37 -2.92 -6.23
C VAL A 370 30.12 -3.68 -6.65
N THR A 371 29.94 -4.91 -6.20
CA THR A 371 28.72 -5.69 -6.47
C THR A 371 27.49 -5.00 -5.92
N MET A 372 27.54 -4.48 -4.68
CA MET A 372 26.43 -3.74 -4.08
C MET A 372 26.06 -2.49 -4.89
N ALA A 373 27.05 -1.75 -5.40
CA ALA A 373 26.79 -0.58 -6.24
C ALA A 373 26.15 -0.94 -7.57
N ILE A 374 26.62 -2.01 -8.23
CA ILE A 374 26.04 -2.52 -9.48
C ILE A 374 24.60 -2.95 -9.23
N VAL A 375 24.35 -3.75 -8.19
CA VAL A 375 23.00 -4.23 -7.85
C VAL A 375 22.06 -3.07 -7.53
N LEU A 376 22.49 -2.10 -6.72
CA LEU A 376 21.68 -0.92 -6.41
C LEU A 376 21.36 -0.10 -7.66
N GLY A 377 22.36 0.13 -8.53
CA GLY A 377 22.15 0.84 -9.80
C GLY A 377 21.21 0.09 -10.74
N TYR A 378 21.37 -1.23 -10.87
CA TYR A 378 20.55 -2.10 -11.71
C TYR A 378 19.07 -2.04 -11.35
N PHE A 379 18.74 -1.99 -10.06
CA PHE A 379 17.33 -1.98 -9.60
C PHE A 379 16.74 -0.57 -9.42
N LEU A 380 17.57 0.46 -9.20
CA LEU A 380 17.10 1.83 -9.04
C LEU A 380 16.94 2.57 -10.39
N LEU A 381 17.84 2.37 -11.35
CA LEU A 381 17.81 3.09 -12.64
C LEU A 381 16.53 2.86 -13.46
N PRO A 382 16.00 1.63 -13.58
CA PRO A 382 14.74 1.40 -14.28
C PRO A 382 13.56 2.16 -13.67
N GLN A 383 13.55 2.35 -12.35
CA GLN A 383 12.48 3.11 -11.69
C GLN A 383 12.52 4.59 -12.08
N PHE A 384 13.70 5.19 -12.26
CA PHE A 384 13.78 6.55 -12.79
C PHE A 384 13.15 6.63 -14.18
N TYR A 385 13.40 5.65 -15.04
CA TYR A 385 12.77 5.60 -16.36
C TYR A 385 11.23 5.50 -16.25
N THR A 386 10.71 4.64 -15.37
CA THR A 386 9.28 4.53 -15.07
C THR A 386 8.68 5.87 -14.62
N VAL A 387 9.37 6.62 -13.74
CA VAL A 387 8.91 7.96 -13.29
C VAL A 387 8.71 8.92 -14.47
N LEU A 388 9.57 8.86 -15.48
CA LEU A 388 9.50 9.72 -16.66
C LEU A 388 8.45 9.24 -17.69
N GLU A 389 8.22 7.92 -17.74
CA GLU A 389 7.40 7.29 -18.78
C GLU A 389 5.92 7.15 -18.42
N GLU A 390 5.58 6.92 -17.16
CA GLU A 390 4.22 6.57 -16.75
C GLU A 390 3.28 7.78 -16.60
N PRO A 391 2.04 7.73 -17.13
CA PRO A 391 1.09 8.86 -17.10
C PRO A 391 0.60 9.21 -15.69
N HIS A 392 0.65 8.26 -14.75
CA HIS A 392 0.29 8.49 -13.35
C HIS A 392 1.46 9.06 -12.51
N LEU A 393 2.64 9.32 -13.12
CA LEU A 393 3.85 9.83 -12.49
C LEU A 393 4.27 11.18 -13.11
N ALA A 394 5.57 11.41 -13.34
CA ALA A 394 6.09 12.71 -13.77
C ALA A 394 5.92 12.98 -15.28
N ARG A 395 5.39 12.01 -16.05
CA ARG A 395 5.21 12.14 -17.50
C ARG A 395 4.44 13.41 -17.88
N ALA A 396 3.40 13.77 -17.14
CA ALA A 396 2.57 14.96 -17.41
C ALA A 396 3.39 16.26 -17.50
N TYR A 397 4.49 16.35 -16.73
CA TYR A 397 5.38 17.51 -16.73
C TYR A 397 6.51 17.40 -17.77
N ILE A 398 6.93 16.19 -18.11
CA ILE A 398 8.16 15.93 -18.85
C ILE A 398 7.89 15.69 -20.34
N ALA A 399 6.78 15.02 -20.67
CA ALA A 399 6.41 14.74 -22.05
C ALA A 399 6.28 16.02 -22.91
N PRO A 400 5.65 17.11 -22.44
CA PRO A 400 5.59 18.37 -23.20
C PRO A 400 6.97 18.96 -23.49
N LEU A 401 7.91 18.90 -22.54
CA LEU A 401 9.28 19.39 -22.68
C LEU A 401 10.08 18.59 -23.72
N LEU A 402 9.69 17.34 -23.97
CA LEU A 402 10.34 16.42 -24.90
C LEU A 402 9.57 16.27 -26.23
N GLY A 403 8.50 17.03 -26.45
CA GLY A 403 7.65 16.88 -27.63
C GLY A 403 6.95 15.51 -27.73
N LYS A 404 6.68 14.86 -26.59
CA LYS A 404 5.98 13.57 -26.49
C LYS A 404 4.54 13.75 -25.98
N GLU A 405 3.68 12.80 -26.29
CA GLU A 405 2.29 12.77 -25.80
C GLU A 405 2.20 12.54 -24.27
N ASN A 406 1.29 13.21 -23.55
CA ASN A 406 1.14 13.08 -22.09
C ASN A 406 0.52 11.74 -21.64
N LYS A 407 -0.19 11.02 -22.52
CA LYS A 407 -0.88 9.74 -22.26
C LYS A 407 -1.85 9.76 -21.06
N GLN A 408 -2.30 10.93 -20.61
CA GLN A 408 -3.27 10.99 -19.51
C GLN A 408 -4.66 10.62 -20.02
N ILE A 409 -5.38 9.84 -19.22
CA ILE A 409 -6.72 9.31 -19.51
C ILE A 409 -7.80 9.91 -18.59
N ASP A 410 -7.41 10.62 -17.53
CA ASP A 410 -8.29 11.40 -16.63
C ASP A 410 -9.56 10.67 -16.17
N LEU A 411 -9.41 9.38 -15.79
CA LEU A 411 -10.54 8.50 -15.48
C LEU A 411 -11.49 9.10 -14.45
N LYS A 412 -11.00 9.80 -13.43
CA LYS A 412 -11.88 10.35 -12.40
C LYS A 412 -12.87 11.35 -12.98
N SER A 413 -12.38 12.28 -13.80
CA SER A 413 -13.23 13.30 -14.45
C SER A 413 -14.22 12.66 -15.41
N ARG A 414 -13.78 11.65 -16.16
CA ARG A 414 -14.61 10.91 -17.11
C ARG A 414 -15.75 10.17 -16.42
N PHE A 415 -15.47 9.44 -15.34
CA PHE A 415 -16.51 8.78 -14.54
C PHE A 415 -17.44 9.77 -13.82
N ASP A 416 -16.94 10.92 -13.34
CA ASP A 416 -17.79 11.95 -12.73
C ASP A 416 -18.81 12.50 -13.74
N ALA A 417 -18.39 12.75 -14.98
CA ALA A 417 -19.25 13.24 -16.05
C ALA A 417 -20.22 12.16 -16.57
N LEU A 418 -19.74 10.92 -16.73
CA LEU A 418 -20.53 9.79 -17.19
C LEU A 418 -21.63 9.44 -16.17
N LEU A 419 -21.28 9.37 -14.88
CA LEU A 419 -22.18 8.90 -13.82
C LEU A 419 -23.00 10.02 -13.19
N GLU A 420 -23.02 11.22 -13.77
CA GLU A 420 -23.80 12.35 -13.25
C GLU A 420 -25.28 11.98 -12.99
N PRO A 421 -26.00 11.21 -13.86
CA PRO A 421 -27.39 10.83 -13.58
C PRO A 421 -27.57 9.81 -12.44
N VAL A 422 -26.47 9.16 -12.00
CA VAL A 422 -26.51 8.02 -11.08
C VAL A 422 -26.69 8.49 -9.64
N GLY A 423 -27.74 8.02 -8.98
CA GLY A 423 -28.01 8.26 -7.57
C GLY A 423 -26.96 7.65 -6.65
N ARG A 424 -26.84 8.20 -5.42
CA ARG A 424 -25.79 7.81 -4.46
C ARG A 424 -25.83 6.33 -4.06
N ARG A 425 -27.02 5.76 -3.94
CA ARG A 425 -27.24 4.35 -3.55
C ARG A 425 -27.67 3.46 -4.72
N ASP A 426 -27.76 4.03 -5.92
CA ASP A 426 -28.12 3.25 -7.11
C ASP A 426 -27.05 2.21 -7.38
N VAL A 427 -27.49 1.01 -7.76
CA VAL A 427 -26.59 -0.08 -8.12
C VAL A 427 -26.26 0.01 -9.61
N VAL A 428 -24.96 0.00 -9.89
CA VAL A 428 -24.37 0.02 -11.22
C VAL A 428 -23.71 -1.34 -11.47
N LEU A 429 -24.04 -1.96 -12.60
CA LEU A 429 -23.41 -3.18 -13.07
C LEU A 429 -22.51 -2.87 -14.27
N SER A 430 -21.29 -3.40 -14.25
CA SER A 430 -20.30 -3.31 -15.31
C SER A 430 -19.36 -4.51 -15.24
N ASP A 431 -18.36 -4.60 -16.11
CA ASP A 431 -17.30 -5.59 -15.97
C ASP A 431 -16.50 -5.37 -14.66
N PRO A 432 -15.82 -6.41 -14.13
CA PRO A 432 -15.11 -6.31 -12.85
C PRO A 432 -14.07 -5.18 -12.77
N GLN A 433 -13.39 -4.85 -13.87
CA GLN A 433 -12.36 -3.81 -13.89
C GLN A 433 -12.99 -2.41 -13.92
N THR A 434 -14.04 -2.21 -14.74
CA THR A 434 -14.76 -0.93 -14.84
C THR A 434 -15.56 -0.60 -13.60
N MET A 435 -16.11 -1.60 -12.89
CA MET A 435 -16.81 -1.37 -11.60
C MET A 435 -15.90 -0.78 -10.53
N TRP A 436 -14.59 -1.01 -10.60
CA TRP A 436 -13.67 -0.62 -9.53
C TRP A 436 -13.67 0.88 -9.19
N PRO A 437 -13.52 1.81 -10.15
CA PRO A 437 -13.59 3.24 -9.90
C PRO A 437 -15.01 3.79 -9.71
N ILE A 438 -16.08 3.08 -10.11
CA ILE A 438 -17.45 3.65 -10.12
C ILE A 438 -17.87 4.28 -8.78
N PRO A 439 -17.75 3.61 -7.62
CA PRO A 439 -18.19 4.20 -6.36
C PRO A 439 -17.35 5.40 -5.90
N SER A 440 -16.17 5.60 -6.49
CA SER A 440 -15.39 6.82 -6.28
C SER A 440 -16.00 8.03 -6.96
N SER A 441 -16.86 7.83 -7.96
CA SER A 441 -17.60 8.89 -8.64
C SER A 441 -19.05 8.95 -8.18
N ARG A 442 -19.92 7.99 -8.49
CA ARG A 442 -21.32 7.90 -8.00
C ARG A 442 -21.80 6.44 -8.00
N GLY A 443 -22.88 6.16 -7.25
CA GLY A 443 -23.48 4.83 -7.16
C GLY A 443 -22.73 3.82 -6.30
N ARG A 444 -23.18 2.57 -6.40
CA ARG A 444 -22.67 1.36 -5.75
C ARG A 444 -22.57 0.25 -6.78
N ILE A 445 -21.81 -0.79 -6.48
CA ILE A 445 -21.51 -1.86 -7.45
C ILE A 445 -21.97 -3.22 -6.96
N VAL A 446 -22.14 -4.16 -7.88
CA VAL A 446 -22.54 -5.56 -7.58
C VAL A 446 -21.38 -6.37 -7.06
N TYR A 447 -20.18 -6.17 -7.61
CA TYR A 447 -18.97 -6.89 -7.26
C TYR A 447 -17.77 -5.96 -7.19
N ALA A 448 -16.87 -6.22 -6.25
CA ALA A 448 -15.59 -5.52 -6.11
C ALA A 448 -14.40 -6.50 -6.15
N ILE A 449 -13.30 -6.06 -6.75
CA ILE A 449 -12.04 -6.82 -6.90
C ILE A 449 -11.47 -7.20 -5.53
N HIS A 450 -11.63 -6.35 -4.51
CA HIS A 450 -11.26 -6.67 -3.14
C HIS A 450 -12.48 -7.04 -2.30
N PRO A 451 -12.33 -7.98 -1.34
CA PRO A 451 -13.40 -8.33 -0.43
C PRO A 451 -13.78 -7.14 0.48
N GLU A 452 -15.08 -7.05 0.79
CA GLU A 452 -15.60 -6.29 1.92
C GLU A 452 -15.97 -7.29 3.01
N LEU A 453 -15.35 -7.15 4.18
CA LEU A 453 -15.40 -8.16 5.24
C LEU A 453 -16.81 -8.45 5.76
N PHE A 454 -17.68 -7.44 5.78
CA PHE A 454 -19.03 -7.50 6.34
C PHE A 454 -20.11 -7.71 5.28
N VAL A 455 -19.74 -7.93 4.01
CA VAL A 455 -20.69 -8.23 2.94
C VAL A 455 -20.48 -9.67 2.48
N PRO A 456 -21.47 -10.55 2.67
CA PRO A 456 -21.36 -11.95 2.29
C PRO A 456 -21.40 -12.15 0.76
N ASP A 457 -21.26 -13.40 0.34
CA ASP A 457 -21.61 -13.88 -1.01
C ASP A 457 -20.80 -13.29 -2.17
N ARG A 458 -19.56 -12.88 -1.90
CA ARG A 458 -18.66 -12.36 -2.94
C ARG A 458 -18.48 -13.33 -4.12
N GLY A 459 -18.37 -14.63 -3.84
CA GLY A 459 -18.17 -15.65 -4.87
C GLY A 459 -19.38 -15.76 -5.80
N GLU A 460 -20.59 -15.75 -5.24
CA GLU A 460 -21.83 -15.76 -6.00
C GLU A 460 -21.97 -14.49 -6.85
N LYS A 461 -21.72 -13.31 -6.25
CA LYS A 461 -21.73 -12.03 -6.98
C LYS A 461 -20.75 -11.99 -8.14
N TYR A 462 -19.58 -12.60 -7.99
CA TYR A 462 -18.62 -12.71 -9.09
C TYR A 462 -19.18 -13.56 -10.23
N LEU A 463 -19.72 -14.74 -9.92
CA LEU A 463 -20.30 -15.64 -10.91
C LEU A 463 -21.52 -15.02 -11.60
N ASP A 464 -22.35 -14.28 -10.88
CA ASP A 464 -23.49 -13.55 -11.44
C ASP A 464 -23.03 -12.48 -12.45
N VAL A 465 -21.96 -11.74 -12.13
CA VAL A 465 -21.38 -10.74 -13.05
C VAL A 465 -20.80 -11.41 -14.30
N GLU A 466 -20.00 -12.47 -14.13
CA GLU A 466 -19.44 -13.25 -15.25
C GLU A 466 -20.56 -13.83 -16.13
N THR A 467 -21.62 -14.34 -15.50
CA THR A 467 -22.79 -14.86 -16.22
C THR A 467 -23.47 -13.73 -17.01
N PHE A 468 -23.72 -12.57 -16.41
CA PHE A 468 -24.38 -11.47 -17.12
C PHE A 468 -23.64 -11.06 -18.41
N PHE A 469 -22.31 -10.99 -18.35
CA PHE A 469 -21.44 -10.60 -19.47
C PHE A 469 -21.02 -11.77 -20.37
N SER A 470 -21.48 -12.99 -20.12
CA SER A 470 -21.25 -14.12 -21.02
C SER A 470 -22.09 -13.99 -22.29
N ILE A 471 -21.52 -14.33 -23.44
CA ILE A 471 -22.22 -14.36 -24.73
C ILE A 471 -23.34 -15.41 -24.76
N GLU A 472 -23.19 -16.49 -23.98
CA GLU A 472 -24.13 -17.63 -23.95
C GLU A 472 -25.38 -17.35 -23.11
N THR A 473 -25.37 -16.28 -22.32
CA THR A 473 -26.46 -15.97 -21.39
C THR A 473 -27.65 -15.38 -22.12
N SER A 474 -28.84 -15.91 -21.83
CA SER A 474 -30.10 -15.43 -22.40
C SER A 474 -30.50 -14.07 -21.82
N ASP A 475 -31.26 -13.27 -22.58
CA ASP A 475 -31.76 -11.98 -22.09
C ASP A 475 -32.68 -12.14 -20.86
N THR A 476 -33.48 -13.22 -20.79
CA THR A 476 -34.28 -13.55 -19.60
C THR A 476 -33.40 -13.73 -18.35
N GLN A 477 -32.31 -14.48 -18.47
CA GLN A 477 -31.39 -14.70 -17.36
C GLN A 477 -30.65 -13.40 -16.97
N ARG A 478 -30.29 -12.56 -17.95
CA ARG A 478 -29.72 -11.23 -17.67
C ARG A 478 -30.69 -10.36 -16.88
N ILE A 479 -31.97 -10.35 -17.26
CA ILE A 479 -33.03 -9.61 -16.57
C ILE A 479 -33.16 -10.09 -15.11
N GLU A 480 -33.20 -11.41 -14.88
CA GLU A 480 -33.26 -12.00 -13.53
C GLU A 480 -32.06 -11.56 -12.67
N LEU A 481 -30.86 -11.48 -13.24
CA LEU A 481 -29.66 -11.01 -12.54
C LEU A 481 -29.71 -9.51 -12.20
N LEU A 482 -30.23 -8.67 -13.11
CA LEU A 482 -30.45 -7.24 -12.83
C LEU A 482 -31.43 -7.06 -11.66
N GLU A 483 -32.48 -7.87 -11.61
CA GLU A 483 -33.48 -7.83 -10.54
C GLU A 483 -32.91 -8.32 -9.21
N LYS A 484 -32.23 -9.47 -9.22
CA LYS A 484 -31.55 -10.06 -8.06
C LYS A 484 -30.67 -9.04 -7.34
N HIS A 485 -29.92 -8.23 -8.10
CA HIS A 485 -28.99 -7.24 -7.55
C HIS A 485 -29.55 -5.81 -7.52
N SER A 486 -30.83 -5.63 -7.86
CA SER A 486 -31.49 -4.31 -7.91
C SER A 486 -30.71 -3.28 -8.74
N VAL A 487 -30.17 -3.72 -9.89
CA VAL A 487 -29.37 -2.89 -10.78
C VAL A 487 -30.23 -1.81 -11.42
N ARG A 488 -29.83 -0.55 -11.25
CA ARG A 488 -30.48 0.61 -11.86
C ARG A 488 -29.76 1.06 -13.13
N TRP A 489 -28.44 0.87 -13.19
CA TRP A 489 -27.59 1.37 -14.25
C TRP A 489 -26.66 0.29 -14.80
N LEU A 490 -26.47 0.30 -16.10
CA LEU A 490 -25.45 -0.50 -16.79
C LEU A 490 -24.35 0.43 -17.29
N VAL A 491 -23.10 0.08 -17.06
CA VAL A 491 -21.95 0.70 -17.71
C VAL A 491 -21.29 -0.32 -18.59
N LEU A 492 -21.27 -0.09 -19.91
CA LEU A 492 -20.50 -0.89 -20.84
C LEU A 492 -19.17 -0.22 -21.12
N ASN A 493 -18.09 -1.00 -21.09
CA ASN A 493 -16.76 -0.56 -21.47
C ASN A 493 -16.30 -1.32 -22.72
N ARG A 494 -16.20 -0.62 -23.85
CA ARG A 494 -15.80 -1.18 -25.13
C ARG A 494 -14.39 -1.77 -25.12
N ASN A 495 -13.51 -1.27 -24.25
CA ASN A 495 -12.13 -1.73 -24.15
C ASN A 495 -11.96 -2.99 -23.27
N GLN A 496 -13.02 -3.40 -22.55
CA GLN A 496 -12.98 -4.57 -21.65
C GLN A 496 -13.89 -5.71 -22.12
N LEU A 497 -14.95 -5.39 -22.84
CA LEU A 497 -15.91 -6.38 -23.34
C LEU A 497 -15.53 -6.83 -24.75
N ASP A 498 -15.71 -8.12 -25.03
CA ASP A 498 -15.66 -8.63 -26.39
C ASP A 498 -16.71 -7.94 -27.26
N GLU A 499 -16.37 -7.64 -28.52
CA GLU A 499 -17.25 -6.87 -29.42
C GLU A 499 -18.62 -7.53 -29.61
N SER A 500 -18.69 -8.86 -29.63
CA SER A 500 -19.95 -9.61 -29.72
C SER A 500 -20.84 -9.44 -28.48
N VAL A 501 -20.24 -9.46 -27.30
CA VAL A 501 -20.93 -9.21 -26.02
C VAL A 501 -21.39 -7.76 -25.96
N PHE A 502 -20.50 -6.82 -26.29
CA PHE A 502 -20.81 -5.39 -26.31
C PHE A 502 -21.99 -5.09 -27.23
N ALA A 503 -21.97 -5.60 -28.46
CA ALA A 503 -23.04 -5.42 -29.43
C ALA A 503 -24.37 -6.05 -28.97
N THR A 504 -24.32 -7.20 -28.30
CA THR A 504 -25.52 -7.89 -27.78
C THR A 504 -26.17 -7.11 -26.63
N LEU A 505 -25.35 -6.48 -25.78
CA LEU A 505 -25.81 -5.73 -24.62
C LEU A 505 -26.19 -4.29 -24.97
N LEU A 506 -25.70 -3.72 -26.05
CA LEU A 506 -26.00 -2.33 -26.43
C LEU A 506 -27.47 -2.19 -26.86
N VAL A 507 -28.21 -1.33 -26.17
CA VAL A 507 -29.60 -0.98 -26.52
C VAL A 507 -29.68 0.54 -26.64
N GLU A 508 -29.82 1.04 -27.87
CA GLU A 508 -29.79 2.48 -28.17
C GLU A 508 -30.83 3.29 -27.39
N SER A 509 -32.05 2.77 -27.21
CA SER A 509 -33.10 3.45 -26.45
C SER A 509 -32.80 3.56 -24.95
N ALA A 510 -31.92 2.71 -24.42
CA ALA A 510 -31.55 2.71 -23.00
C ALA A 510 -30.36 3.63 -22.70
N ILE A 511 -29.68 4.18 -23.71
CA ILE A 511 -28.49 5.00 -23.53
C ILE A 511 -28.84 6.35 -22.92
N VAL A 512 -28.19 6.66 -21.81
CA VAL A 512 -28.36 7.94 -21.10
C VAL A 512 -27.17 8.86 -21.33
N ARG A 513 -25.94 8.32 -21.33
CA ARG A 513 -24.71 9.07 -21.62
C ARG A 513 -23.68 8.20 -22.33
N ARG A 514 -22.81 8.86 -23.11
CA ARG A 514 -21.65 8.25 -23.79
C ARG A 514 -20.41 9.06 -23.47
N ASP A 515 -19.29 8.36 -23.27
CA ASP A 515 -17.96 8.95 -23.15
C ASP A 515 -16.93 8.03 -23.79
N ASN A 516 -16.64 8.25 -25.07
CA ASN A 516 -15.73 7.44 -25.90
C ASN A 516 -16.00 5.92 -25.78
N ASP A 517 -15.20 5.23 -24.96
CA ASP A 517 -15.27 3.79 -24.70
C ASP A 517 -16.31 3.38 -23.65
N PHE A 518 -16.91 4.32 -22.92
CA PHE A 518 -17.95 4.04 -21.93
C PHE A 518 -19.35 4.44 -22.38
N ILE A 519 -20.32 3.58 -22.08
CA ILE A 519 -21.75 3.84 -22.31
C ILE A 519 -22.51 3.58 -21.01
N LEU A 520 -23.20 4.62 -20.50
CA LEU A 520 -24.14 4.50 -19.40
C LEU A 520 -25.55 4.26 -19.96
N MET A 521 -26.20 3.19 -19.50
CA MET A 521 -27.57 2.85 -19.87
C MET A 521 -28.47 2.70 -18.64
N ASP A 522 -29.75 3.03 -18.82
CA ASP A 522 -30.81 2.79 -17.85
C ASP A 522 -31.23 1.32 -17.88
N ALA A 523 -31.06 0.62 -16.75
CA ALA A 523 -31.36 -0.82 -16.71
C ALA A 523 -32.87 -1.12 -16.82
N VAL A 524 -33.77 -0.19 -16.46
CA VAL A 524 -35.22 -0.41 -16.63
C VAL A 524 -35.57 -0.37 -18.11
N THR A 525 -35.15 0.68 -18.82
CA THR A 525 -35.38 0.80 -20.27
C THR A 525 -34.68 -0.31 -21.05
N TRP A 526 -33.49 -0.74 -20.61
CA TRP A 526 -32.81 -1.89 -21.21
C TRP A 526 -33.64 -3.16 -21.11
N ARG A 527 -34.21 -3.46 -19.92
CA ARG A 527 -35.07 -4.63 -19.72
C ARG A 527 -36.32 -4.58 -20.61
N GLU A 528 -37.00 -3.43 -20.65
CA GLU A 528 -38.21 -3.23 -21.49
C GLU A 528 -37.93 -3.50 -22.98
N ALA A 529 -36.77 -3.06 -23.48
CA ALA A 529 -36.40 -3.30 -24.88
C ALA A 529 -36.07 -4.79 -25.17
N LYS A 530 -35.57 -5.52 -24.16
CA LYS A 530 -35.13 -6.92 -24.28
C LYS A 530 -36.21 -7.94 -23.93
N LEU A 531 -37.32 -7.52 -23.33
CA LEU A 531 -38.47 -8.39 -23.11
C LEU A 531 -39.06 -8.85 -24.46
N PRO A 532 -39.43 -10.13 -24.59
CA PRO A 532 -40.19 -10.60 -25.75
C PRO A 532 -41.58 -9.94 -25.78
N ASP A 533 -42.14 -9.75 -26.98
CA ASP A 533 -43.38 -8.98 -27.21
C ASP A 533 -44.63 -9.54 -26.50
N ASP A 534 -44.59 -10.77 -25.99
CA ASP A 534 -45.66 -11.38 -25.17
C ASP A 534 -45.61 -10.95 -23.69
N ARG A 535 -44.54 -10.24 -23.28
CA ARG A 535 -44.32 -9.75 -21.91
C ARG A 535 -44.07 -8.23 -21.82
N LYS A 536 -44.07 -7.52 -22.95
CA LYS A 536 -44.12 -6.05 -23.00
C LYS A 536 -45.56 -5.57 -22.82
#